data_AF-A0A9X8HBM6-F1
#
_entry.id   AF-A0A9X8HBM6-F1
#
_cell.length_a   1.000
_cell.length_b   1.000
_cell.length_c   1.000
_cell.angle_alpha   90.00
_cell.angle_beta   90.00
_cell.angle_gamma   90.00
#
_symmetry.space_group_name_H-M   'P 1'
#
loop_
_entity.id
_entity.type
_entity.pdbx_description
1 polymer ?
#
loop_
_entity_poly.entity_id
_entity_poly.type
_entity_poly.pdbx_seq_one_letter_code
_entity_poly.pdbx_strand_id
1 'polypeptide(L)' 'EQLEATVIETVENGQMTKDLALLIHEDKMERKHWLNTFEFLDAVAENLTAKLTLHQ' A
#
# COMPACT_ATOMS: atom_id res chain seq x y z
N GLU A 1 -9.13 10.37 -9.64
CA GLU A 1 -8.71 9.08 -10.24
C GLU A 1 -7.28 8.68 -9.91
N GLN A 2 -6.24 9.51 -10.12
CA GLN A 2 -4.84 9.09 -9.85
C GLN A 2 -4.57 8.64 -8.41
N LEU A 3 -5.18 9.29 -7.40
CA LEU A 3 -5.06 8.87 -6.00
C LEU A 3 -5.65 7.47 -5.76
N GLU A 4 -6.88 7.22 -6.25
CA GLU A 4 -7.55 5.92 -6.10
C GLU A 4 -6.74 4.80 -6.76
N ALA A 5 -6.26 5.03 -7.99
CA ALA A 5 -5.40 4.09 -8.70
C ALA A 5 -4.09 3.83 -7.92
N THR A 6 -3.49 4.86 -7.33
CA THR A 6 -2.27 4.72 -6.52
C THR A 6 -2.52 3.88 -5.28
N VAL A 7 -3.64 4.06 -4.58
CA VAL A 7 -4.00 3.27 -3.41
C VAL A 7 -4.17 1.80 -3.79
N ILE A 8 -4.87 1.52 -4.89
CA ILE A 8 -5.07 0.15 -5.40
C ILE A 8 -3.72 -0.50 -5.70
N GLU A 9 -2.88 0.15 -6.51
CA GLU A 9 -1.57 -0.39 -6.88
C GLU A 9 -0.64 -0.58 -5.68
N THR A 10 -0.70 0.30 -4.68
CA THR A 10 0.09 0.17 -3.45
C THR A 10 -0.26 -1.14 -2.72
N VAL A 11 -1.56 -1.46 -2.62
CA VAL A 11 -2.04 -2.73 -2.06
C VAL A 11 -1.64 -3.92 -2.93
N GLU A 12 -1.83 -3.84 -4.25
CA GLU A 12 -1.47 -4.92 -5.19
C GLU A 12 0.04 -5.23 -5.19
N ASN A 13 0.87 -4.24 -4.88
CA ASN A 13 2.32 -4.39 -4.71
C ASN A 13 2.73 -4.92 -3.32
N GLY A 14 1.77 -5.30 -2.47
CA GLY A 14 2.01 -5.90 -1.17
C GLY A 14 2.18 -4.90 -0.03
N GLN A 15 2.09 -3.59 -0.28
CA GLN A 15 2.09 -2.57 0.75
C GLN A 15 0.66 -2.34 1.23
N MET A 16 0.25 -3.03 2.30
CA MET A 16 -1.13 -2.98 2.79
C MET A 16 -1.23 -3.00 4.31
N THR A 17 -2.39 -2.69 4.85
CA THR A 17 -2.67 -2.75 6.29
C THR A 17 -3.01 -4.18 6.75
N LYS A 18 -2.97 -4.38 8.08
CA LYS A 18 -3.08 -5.71 8.72
C LYS A 18 -4.36 -6.47 8.36
N ASP A 19 -5.46 -5.76 8.19
CA ASP A 19 -6.76 -6.30 7.80
C ASP A 19 -6.72 -6.95 6.41
N LEU A 20 -6.11 -6.30 5.42
CA LEU A 20 -5.95 -6.87 4.08
C LEU A 20 -4.94 -8.02 4.07
N ALA A 21 -3.82 -7.87 4.79
CA ALA A 21 -2.82 -8.93 4.90
C ALA A 21 -3.38 -10.20 5.54
N LEU A 22 -4.32 -10.06 6.50
CA LEU A 22 -5.00 -11.19 7.12
C LEU A 22 -5.83 -11.99 6.12
N LEU A 23 -6.48 -11.34 5.15
CA LEU A 23 -7.27 -12.01 4.12
C LEU A 23 -6.40 -12.83 3.15
N ILE A 24 -5.12 -12.49 3.01
CA ILE A 24 -4.19 -13.14 2.07
C ILE A 24 -3.39 -14.24 2.77
N HIS A 25 -2.91 -13.97 3.99
CA HIS A 25 -1.94 -14.82 4.67
C HIS A 25 -2.53 -15.69 5.80
N GLU A 26 -3.74 -15.38 6.26
CA GLU A 26 -4.45 -16.14 7.30
C GLU A 26 -3.57 -16.49 8.51
N ASP A 27 -3.39 -17.78 8.79
CA ASP A 27 -2.60 -18.33 9.89
C ASP A 27 -1.08 -18.16 9.72
N LYS A 28 -0.62 -17.89 8.49
CA LYS A 28 0.79 -17.67 8.13
C LYS A 28 1.19 -16.19 8.16
N MET A 29 0.33 -15.31 8.67
CA MET A 29 0.61 -13.87 8.69
C MET A 29 1.77 -13.53 9.66
N GLU A 30 2.81 -12.87 9.13
CA GLU A 30 3.97 -12.37 9.88
C GLU A 30 4.02 -10.84 9.83
N ARG A 31 4.69 -10.18 10.79
CA ARG A 31 4.76 -8.70 10.88
C ARG A 31 5.22 -8.03 9.58
N LYS A 32 6.02 -8.71 8.76
CA LYS A 32 6.52 -8.24 7.45
C LYS A 32 5.45 -8.14 6.36
N HIS A 33 4.28 -8.77 6.54
CA HIS A 33 3.22 -8.81 5.53
C HIS A 33 2.31 -7.58 5.54
N TRP A 34 2.46 -6.67 6.51
CA TRP A 34 1.63 -5.47 6.57
C TRP A 34 2.42 -4.26 7.04
N LEU A 35 1.86 -3.08 6.78
CA LEU A 35 2.31 -1.79 7.26
C LEU A 35 1.37 -1.31 8.37
N ASN A 36 1.92 -0.57 9.33
CA ASN A 36 1.08 0.19 10.25
C ASN A 36 0.40 1.37 9.52
N THR A 37 -0.54 2.04 10.19
CA THR A 37 -1.32 3.12 9.56
C THR A 37 -0.46 4.20 8.93
N PHE A 38 0.59 4.65 9.61
CA PHE A 38 1.44 5.73 9.11
C PHE A 38 2.38 5.25 8.01
N GLU A 39 2.96 4.05 8.15
CA GLU A 39 3.79 3.42 7.11
C GLU A 39 3.02 3.23 5.79
N PHE A 40 1.73 2.86 5.86
CA PHE A 40 0.89 2.73 4.67
C PHE A 40 0.58 4.09 4.03
N LEU A 41 0.29 5.12 4.83
CA LEU A 41 0.07 6.47 4.30
C LEU A 41 1.33 7.04 3.64
N ASP A 42 2.50 6.80 4.22
CA ASP A 42 3.80 7.20 3.65
C ASP A 42 4.05 6.50 2.31
N ALA A 43 3.78 5.20 2.22
CA ALA A 43 3.90 4.44 0.97
C ALA A 43 2.97 4.98 -0.14
N VAL A 44 1.70 5.27 0.19
CA VAL A 44 0.76 5.86 -0.77
C VAL A 44 1.24 7.25 -1.21
N ALA A 45 1.75 8.08 -0.29
CA ALA A 45 2.25 9.40 -0.60
C ALA A 45 3.49 9.37 -1.51
N GLU A 46 4.43 8.45 -1.26
CA GLU A 46 5.61 8.23 -2.10
C GLU A 46 5.20 7.81 -3.51
N ASN A 47 4.34 6.79 -3.63
CA ASN A 47 3.86 6.28 -4.91
C ASN A 47 3.07 7.35 -5.70
N LEU A 48 2.25 8.14 -5.00
CA LEU A 48 1.48 9.22 -5.62
C LEU A 48 2.41 10.32 -6.13
N THR A 49 3.40 10.71 -5.33
CA THR A 49 4.39 11.74 -5.70
C THR A 49 5.18 11.30 -6.92
N ALA A 50 5.63 10.05 -6.96
CA ALA A 50 6.33 9.49 -8.11
C ALA A 50 5.46 9.56 -9.38
N LYS A 51 4.19 9.17 -9.31
CA LYS A 51 3.23 9.26 -10.43
C LYS A 51 3.00 10.68 -10.91
N LEU A 52 2.79 11.63 -9.99
CA LEU A 52 2.56 13.03 -10.32
C LEU A 52 3.79 13.69 -10.94
N THR A 53 4.99 13.31 -10.51
CA THR A 53 6.26 13.85 -11.03
C THR A 53 6.58 13.31 -12.42
N LEU A 54 6.18 12.07 -12.72
CA LEU A 54 6.30 11.46 -14.06
C LEU A 54 5.38 12.10 -15.12
N HIS A 55 4.39 12.90 -14.72
CA HIS A 55 3.44 13.58 -15.61
C HIS A 55 3.73 15.09 -15.75
N GLN A 56 4.91 15.56 -15.35
CA GLN A 56 5.41 16.92 -15.60
C GLN A 56 6.40 16.92 -16.76
#